data_AF-A0A7J8SKI1-F1
#
_entry.id   AF-A0A7J8SKI1-F1
#
_cell.length_a   1.000
_cell.length_b   1.000
_cell.length_c   1.000
_cell.angle_alpha   90.00
_cell.angle_beta   90.00
_cell.angle_gamma   90.00
#
_symmetry.space_group_name_H-M   'P 1'
#
loop_
_entity.id
_entity.type
_entity.pdbx_description
1 polymer ?
#
loop_
_entity_poly.entity_id
_entity_poly.type
_entity_poly.pdbx_seq_one_letter_code
_entity_poly.pdbx_strand_id
1 'polypeptide(L)'
;FPNTCFLPFARRCSLNAFPLSFFHCPRIHSPKPYLPQPPLVQSNPYNQTPHDLTQARESISEYLQELGLSLEDSISISSNSPKYVQMLVDGVKELEEWNAWNNSNGEGDSLGFKEMIIYMAKEKGDNGKVAFLESVGLPLFSAMSVARYLSSESLPSIIRKVKYMKENIFSAGDDKGGLSGKNARRMMMHLSISSDEDVQQTLSFFEKIEARRGGLEILGLVDATFRFLLESFPRLLLLPVESHLEPMVEFLENIGVPRRSMGNVFLLFPPILFYKIQGIKSKFSTFKKVGAAYKDIGKMLLKYPWILSTSIQENYEQILLFFEEEKIPKTSVDRAIRSWPHLLGCSTSKLKLMVDQFGELGIRNKKFGRVIAKSPQLLLKKPQEFLQRQFQESNSAVFQWSRLVDLSLQLPNPSILFVVLFFEELGLDQETVGKLVSRCPEVFAANIDTTLKKKVELLAEFGISNDHLPRVIKKYPEVLVSDVNKTLLPRHEKISVVVTQSAGYVNRINYLMEMGLSRREIALMIRRFPPLLGYSIKEVLKPKLNFLLNTIGKPVKDVVGYPRYFSYSLEKKIKPRFWVLKGKNIECSLEVMLGKNDEEFAAEFMGVGRMLVSPSATFQ
;
A
#
# COMPACT_ATOMS: atom_id res chain seq x y z
N PHE A 1 -28.46 22.84 -15.16
CA PHE A 1 -28.36 23.05 -16.62
C PHE A 1 -28.45 24.54 -16.90
N PRO A 2 -27.74 25.08 -17.89
CA PRO A 2 -26.37 24.76 -18.35
C PRO A 2 -25.55 26.06 -18.57
N ASN A 3 -24.23 26.06 -18.69
CA ASN A 3 -23.48 26.00 -19.97
C ASN A 3 -21.97 26.07 -19.63
N THR A 4 -21.16 25.03 -19.87
CA THR A 4 -20.34 24.73 -21.09
C THR A 4 -19.01 25.48 -21.20
N CYS A 5 -17.95 24.69 -21.53
CA CYS A 5 -16.69 24.96 -22.27
C CYS A 5 -15.43 24.58 -21.47
N PHE A 6 -14.39 23.90 -21.98
CA PHE A 6 -14.10 23.06 -23.15
C PHE A 6 -12.77 22.30 -22.83
N LEU A 7 -12.72 20.99 -23.16
CA LEU A 7 -11.63 20.04 -23.61
C LEU A 7 -10.13 20.50 -23.73
N PRO A 8 -9.11 19.63 -24.03
CA PRO A 8 -9.16 18.24 -24.58
C PRO A 8 -8.11 17.22 -24.04
N PHE A 9 -8.26 15.92 -24.35
CA PHE A 9 -7.22 15.12 -25.01
C PHE A 9 -7.81 13.82 -25.58
N ALA A 10 -7.98 13.80 -26.90
CA ALA A 10 -8.18 12.59 -27.69
C ALA A 10 -6.82 12.17 -28.29
N ARG A 11 -6.51 10.88 -28.27
CA ARG A 11 -5.59 10.30 -29.27
C ARG A 11 -6.27 9.09 -29.92
N ARG A 12 -6.54 9.29 -31.22
CA ARG A 12 -6.90 8.28 -32.21
C ARG A 12 -5.78 7.22 -32.29
N CYS A 13 -6.16 5.96 -32.34
CA CYS A 13 -5.37 4.94 -33.01
C CYS A 13 -6.21 4.36 -34.16
N SER A 14 -5.58 4.39 -35.33
CA SER A 14 -6.04 3.89 -36.62
C SER A 14 -6.24 2.38 -36.58
N LEU A 15 -7.39 1.90 -37.09
CA LEU A 15 -7.61 0.50 -37.41
C LEU A 15 -7.65 0.36 -38.94
N ASN A 16 -6.61 -0.25 -39.50
CA ASN A 16 -6.62 -0.80 -40.85
C ASN A 16 -7.34 -2.16 -40.84
N ALA A 17 -8.07 -2.39 -41.94
CA ALA A 17 -8.98 -3.49 -42.22
C ALA A 17 -8.31 -4.86 -42.40
N PHE A 18 -9.01 -5.95 -42.04
CA PHE A 18 -9.42 -7.11 -42.87
C PHE A 18 -10.08 -8.21 -42.00
N PRO A 19 -10.80 -9.21 -42.56
CA PRO A 19 -12.21 -9.43 -42.24
C PRO A 19 -12.48 -10.78 -41.57
N LEU A 20 -13.59 -10.88 -40.82
CA LEU A 20 -14.23 -12.16 -40.55
C LEU A 20 -15.72 -12.08 -40.88
N SER A 21 -16.07 -12.95 -41.81
CA SER A 21 -17.35 -13.20 -42.43
C SER A 21 -18.30 -14.00 -41.53
N PHE A 22 -19.56 -13.54 -41.52
CA PHE A 22 -20.82 -14.28 -41.50
C PHE A 22 -21.05 -15.42 -40.48
N PHE A 23 -21.98 -15.17 -39.55
CA PHE A 23 -23.23 -15.94 -39.47
C PHE A 23 -24.43 -15.00 -39.26
N HIS A 24 -25.54 -15.35 -39.91
CA HIS A 24 -26.71 -14.53 -40.22
C HIS A 24 -27.50 -13.98 -39.02
N CYS A 25 -27.91 -12.71 -39.15
CA CYS A 25 -28.99 -12.08 -38.39
C CYS A 25 -30.22 -11.95 -39.33
N PRO A 26 -31.44 -12.39 -38.96
CA PRO A 26 -32.63 -12.15 -39.78
C PRO A 26 -33.04 -10.68 -39.76
N ARG A 27 -33.56 -10.24 -40.92
CA ARG A 27 -33.92 -8.88 -41.29
C ARG A 27 -34.87 -8.18 -40.30
N ILE A 28 -34.52 -6.95 -39.95
CA ILE A 28 -35.41 -5.95 -39.35
C ILE A 28 -36.34 -5.43 -40.45
N HIS A 29 -37.63 -5.70 -40.32
CA HIS A 29 -38.66 -4.94 -41.02
C HIS A 29 -38.87 -3.59 -40.31
N SER A 30 -38.98 -2.54 -41.13
CA SER A 30 -39.30 -1.16 -40.78
C SER A 30 -40.49 -1.02 -39.80
N PRO A 31 -40.48 0.02 -38.92
CA PRO A 31 -41.47 0.19 -37.87
C PRO A 31 -42.85 0.59 -38.44
N LYS A 32 -43.90 -0.09 -37.99
CA LYS A 32 -45.30 0.33 -38.17
C LYS A 32 -45.59 1.56 -37.28
N PRO A 33 -46.51 2.45 -37.70
CA PRO A 33 -46.78 3.72 -37.03
C PRO A 33 -47.28 3.53 -35.60
N TYR A 34 -46.83 4.44 -34.72
CA TYR A 34 -47.28 4.58 -33.34
C TYR A 34 -48.82 4.64 -33.27
N LEU A 35 -49.42 3.61 -32.68
CA LEU A 35 -50.75 3.74 -32.07
C LEU A 35 -50.62 4.65 -30.83
N PRO A 36 -51.63 5.49 -30.53
CA PRO A 36 -51.57 6.39 -29.38
C PRO A 36 -51.39 5.57 -28.11
N GLN A 37 -50.42 5.95 -27.27
CA GLN A 37 -50.36 5.45 -25.90
C GLN A 37 -51.71 5.75 -25.22
N PRO A 38 -52.31 4.81 -24.47
CA PRO A 38 -53.37 5.18 -23.55
C PRO A 38 -52.78 6.21 -22.56
N PRO A 39 -53.59 7.19 -22.11
CA PRO A 39 -53.09 8.25 -21.25
C PRO A 39 -52.39 7.65 -20.03
N LEU A 40 -51.20 8.18 -19.73
CA LEU A 40 -50.51 7.95 -18.47
C LEU A 40 -51.47 8.28 -17.32
N VAL A 41 -52.11 7.25 -16.77
CA VAL A 41 -52.78 7.34 -15.49
C VAL A 41 -51.68 7.61 -14.48
N GLN A 42 -51.68 8.82 -13.92
CA GLN A 42 -50.90 9.13 -12.74
C GLN A 42 -51.35 8.15 -11.65
N SER A 43 -50.52 7.16 -11.35
CA SER A 43 -50.75 6.23 -10.24
C SER A 43 -50.75 7.04 -8.94
N ASN A 44 -51.94 7.16 -8.34
CA ASN A 44 -52.16 7.83 -7.06
C ASN A 44 -51.32 7.15 -5.95
N PRO A 45 -50.46 7.86 -5.20
CA PRO A 45 -49.64 7.26 -4.15
C PRO A 45 -50.40 7.23 -2.81
N TYR A 46 -51.53 6.52 -2.73
CA TYR A 46 -52.30 6.38 -1.48
C TYR A 46 -52.66 4.92 -1.15
N ASN A 47 -52.35 4.55 0.09
CA ASN A 47 -52.63 3.32 0.84
C ASN A 47 -51.65 2.13 0.66
N GLN A 48 -50.41 2.31 1.09
CA GLN A 48 -49.58 1.19 1.60
C GLN A 48 -49.75 1.14 3.11
N THR A 49 -50.32 0.07 3.66
CA THR A 49 -50.31 -0.11 5.11
C THR A 49 -48.97 -0.74 5.52
N PRO A 50 -48.29 -0.26 6.57
CA PRO A 50 -47.12 -0.94 7.15
C PRO A 50 -47.38 -2.42 7.50
N HIS A 51 -48.66 -2.77 7.66
CA HIS A 51 -49.16 -4.11 7.88
C HIS A 51 -48.93 -5.04 6.67
N ASP A 52 -49.18 -4.59 5.44
CA ASP A 52 -48.99 -5.41 4.23
C ASP A 52 -47.52 -5.83 4.03
N LEU A 53 -46.58 -4.91 4.27
CA LEU A 53 -45.15 -5.20 4.19
C LEU A 53 -44.70 -6.18 5.27
N THR A 54 -45.31 -6.13 6.46
CA THR A 54 -45.02 -7.05 7.56
C THR A 54 -45.51 -8.46 7.22
N GLN A 55 -46.75 -8.58 6.74
CA GLN A 55 -47.31 -9.85 6.29
C GLN A 55 -46.55 -10.44 5.10
N ALA A 56 -46.11 -9.61 4.15
CA ALA A 56 -45.30 -10.06 3.02
C ALA A 56 -43.94 -10.61 3.49
N ARG A 57 -43.29 -9.99 4.47
CA ARG A 57 -42.03 -10.50 5.06
C ARG A 57 -42.21 -11.84 5.77
N GLU A 58 -43.30 -12.01 6.50
CA GLU A 58 -43.66 -13.28 7.13
C GLU A 58 -43.85 -14.37 6.07
N SER A 59 -44.63 -14.07 5.03
CA SER A 59 -44.92 -15.00 3.92
C SER A 59 -43.64 -15.40 3.17
N ILE A 60 -42.74 -14.44 2.91
CA ILE A 60 -41.43 -14.71 2.31
C ILE A 60 -40.57 -15.56 3.26
N SER A 61 -40.60 -15.31 4.56
CA SER A 61 -39.87 -16.12 5.55
C SER A 61 -40.37 -17.57 5.58
N GLU A 62 -41.68 -17.78 5.49
CA GLU A 62 -42.30 -19.12 5.39
C GLU A 62 -41.85 -19.82 4.09
N TYR A 63 -41.93 -19.13 2.95
CA TYR A 63 -41.43 -19.66 1.67
C TYR A 63 -39.94 -20.02 1.70
N LEU A 64 -39.10 -19.18 2.32
CA LEU A 64 -37.67 -19.45 2.46
C LEU A 64 -37.40 -20.69 3.34
N GLN A 65 -38.22 -20.95 4.36
CA GLN A 65 -38.15 -22.17 5.16
C GLN A 65 -38.54 -23.41 4.35
N GLU A 66 -39.53 -23.33 3.44
CA GLU A 66 -39.86 -24.42 2.51
C GLU A 66 -38.66 -24.81 1.62
N LEU A 67 -37.76 -23.85 1.32
CA LEU A 67 -36.52 -24.06 0.57
C LEU A 67 -35.38 -24.64 1.42
N GLY A 68 -35.63 -24.99 2.68
CA GLY A 68 -34.68 -25.64 3.58
C GLY A 68 -33.83 -24.68 4.42
N LEU A 69 -34.26 -23.43 4.59
CA LEU A 69 -33.56 -22.45 5.44
C LEU A 69 -34.00 -22.50 6.90
N SER A 70 -33.11 -22.11 7.80
CA SER A 70 -33.44 -21.93 9.21
C SER A 70 -34.39 -20.75 9.40
N LEU A 71 -35.20 -20.77 10.46
CA LEU A 71 -36.10 -19.66 10.79
C LEU A 71 -35.34 -18.33 10.93
N GLU A 72 -34.16 -18.35 11.56
CA GLU A 72 -33.33 -17.16 11.76
C GLU A 72 -32.83 -16.57 10.44
N ASP A 73 -32.31 -17.42 9.55
CA ASP A 73 -31.84 -16.98 8.23
C ASP A 73 -32.99 -16.43 7.39
N SER A 74 -34.15 -17.10 7.39
CA SER A 74 -35.34 -16.68 6.63
C SER A 74 -35.87 -15.32 7.06
N ILE A 75 -35.97 -15.08 8.38
CA ILE A 75 -36.38 -13.78 8.94
C ILE A 75 -35.36 -12.70 8.59
N SER A 76 -34.06 -13.00 8.73
CA SER A 76 -32.98 -12.07 8.41
C SER A 76 -33.00 -11.67 6.94
N ILE A 77 -33.20 -12.64 6.03
CA ILE A 77 -33.25 -12.40 4.58
C ILE A 77 -34.45 -11.52 4.22
N SER A 78 -35.66 -11.90 4.64
CA SER A 78 -36.88 -11.17 4.28
C SER A 78 -36.89 -9.75 4.84
N SER A 79 -36.32 -9.55 6.04
CA SER A 79 -36.19 -8.22 6.66
C SER A 79 -35.19 -7.33 5.94
N ASN A 80 -34.13 -7.91 5.38
CA ASN A 80 -33.05 -7.20 4.70
C ASN A 80 -33.20 -7.15 3.16
N SER A 81 -34.32 -7.61 2.59
CA SER A 81 -34.63 -7.54 1.15
C SER A 81 -35.84 -6.66 0.83
N PRO A 82 -35.85 -5.36 1.21
CA PRO A 82 -37.04 -4.53 1.15
C PRO A 82 -37.56 -4.29 -0.27
N LYS A 83 -36.68 -4.21 -1.29
CA LYS A 83 -37.12 -3.95 -2.67
C LYS A 83 -37.69 -5.21 -3.31
N TYR A 84 -37.17 -6.37 -2.97
CA TYR A 84 -37.75 -7.64 -3.37
C TYR A 84 -39.14 -7.83 -2.77
N VAL A 85 -39.29 -7.56 -1.47
CA VAL A 85 -40.60 -7.60 -0.78
C VAL A 85 -41.57 -6.65 -1.47
N GLN A 86 -41.17 -5.39 -1.69
CA GLN A 86 -41.99 -4.40 -2.36
C GLN A 86 -42.41 -4.85 -3.77
N MET A 87 -41.48 -5.39 -4.55
CA MET A 87 -41.76 -5.90 -5.89
C MET A 87 -42.82 -7.01 -5.91
N LEU A 88 -42.85 -7.88 -4.89
CA LEU A 88 -43.88 -8.92 -4.79
C LEU A 88 -45.22 -8.33 -4.37
N VAL A 89 -45.24 -7.40 -3.40
CA VAL A 89 -46.46 -6.70 -2.97
C VAL A 89 -47.10 -5.94 -4.11
N ASP A 90 -46.31 -5.19 -4.89
CA ASP A 90 -46.80 -4.44 -6.05
C ASP A 90 -47.38 -5.41 -7.10
N GLY A 91 -46.73 -6.55 -7.35
CA GLY A 91 -47.23 -7.56 -8.26
C GLY A 91 -48.54 -8.23 -7.81
N VAL A 92 -48.73 -8.45 -6.50
CA VAL A 92 -50.01 -8.96 -5.96
C VAL A 92 -51.12 -7.92 -6.16
N LYS A 93 -50.85 -6.64 -5.90
CA LYS A 93 -51.83 -5.56 -6.11
C LYS A 93 -52.24 -5.43 -7.57
N GLU A 94 -51.29 -5.50 -8.49
CA GLU A 94 -51.57 -5.49 -9.94
C GLU A 94 -52.46 -6.69 -10.36
N LEU A 95 -52.24 -7.87 -9.77
CA LEU A 95 -53.08 -9.05 -10.02
C LEU A 95 -54.48 -8.92 -9.41
N GLU A 96 -54.59 -8.37 -8.19
CA GLU A 96 -55.89 -8.10 -7.56
C GLU A 96 -56.70 -7.07 -8.36
N GLU A 97 -56.07 -6.01 -8.85
CA GLU A 97 -56.68 -5.01 -9.74
C GLU A 97 -57.14 -5.64 -11.06
N TRP A 98 -56.30 -6.47 -11.67
CA TRP A 98 -56.62 -7.16 -12.93
C TRP A 98 -57.76 -8.17 -12.77
N ASN A 99 -57.74 -8.94 -11.67
CA ASN A 99 -58.81 -9.88 -11.33
C ASN A 99 -60.12 -9.13 -11.02
N ALA A 100 -60.06 -7.99 -10.33
CA ALA A 100 -61.23 -7.15 -10.08
C ALA A 100 -61.84 -6.56 -11.36
N TRP A 101 -61.02 -6.31 -12.40
CA TRP A 101 -61.51 -5.87 -13.70
C TRP A 101 -62.15 -7.00 -14.53
N ASN A 102 -61.61 -8.22 -14.43
CA ASN A 102 -62.09 -9.36 -15.22
C ASN A 102 -63.24 -10.13 -14.55
N ASN A 103 -63.28 -10.21 -13.23
CA ASN A 103 -64.32 -10.91 -12.48
C ASN A 103 -65.51 -9.97 -12.20
N SER A 104 -66.22 -9.64 -13.27
CA SER A 104 -67.63 -9.21 -13.16
C SER A 104 -68.60 -10.38 -13.19
N ASN A 105 -68.14 -11.63 -13.33
CA ASN A 105 -68.94 -12.85 -13.20
C ASN A 105 -68.08 -14.05 -12.74
N GLY A 106 -68.30 -14.56 -11.53
CA GLY A 106 -67.93 -15.93 -11.15
C GLY A 106 -67.10 -16.06 -9.87
N GLU A 107 -67.66 -16.81 -8.92
CA GLU A 107 -67.04 -17.29 -7.68
C GLU A 107 -65.78 -18.14 -7.99
N GLY A 108 -64.60 -17.60 -7.70
CA GLY A 108 -63.35 -18.33 -7.62
C GLY A 108 -62.72 -18.10 -6.25
N ASP A 109 -62.18 -19.17 -5.65
CA ASP A 109 -61.52 -19.15 -4.34
C ASP A 109 -60.40 -18.09 -4.34
N SER A 110 -60.65 -16.96 -3.67
CA SER A 110 -59.68 -15.86 -3.58
C SER A 110 -58.58 -16.29 -2.62
N LEU A 111 -57.40 -16.65 -3.14
CA LEU A 111 -56.20 -16.84 -2.32
C LEU A 111 -56.00 -15.60 -1.43
N GLY A 112 -55.73 -15.83 -0.14
CA GLY A 112 -55.42 -14.75 0.79
C GLY A 112 -54.13 -14.03 0.39
N PHE A 113 -53.97 -12.79 0.87
CA PHE A 113 -52.81 -11.94 0.53
C PHE A 113 -51.47 -12.64 0.80
N LYS A 114 -51.37 -13.39 1.91
CA LYS A 114 -50.15 -14.16 2.26
C LYS A 114 -49.87 -15.27 1.26
N GLU A 115 -50.88 -16.04 0.89
CA GLU A 115 -50.77 -17.12 -0.09
C GLU A 115 -50.42 -16.58 -1.48
N MET A 116 -50.97 -15.42 -1.86
CA MET A 116 -50.62 -14.74 -3.12
C MET A 116 -49.16 -14.29 -3.17
N ILE A 117 -48.60 -13.80 -2.05
CA ILE A 117 -47.17 -13.46 -1.98
C ILE A 117 -46.29 -14.70 -2.18
N ILE A 118 -46.61 -15.81 -1.54
CA ILE A 118 -45.87 -17.08 -1.71
C ILE A 118 -45.99 -17.58 -3.15
N TYR A 119 -47.19 -17.53 -3.73
CA TYR A 119 -47.43 -17.88 -5.13
C TYR A 119 -46.56 -17.04 -6.08
N MET A 120 -46.56 -15.72 -5.92
CA MET A 120 -45.75 -14.80 -6.73
C MET A 120 -44.24 -15.07 -6.58
N ALA A 121 -43.78 -15.41 -5.38
CA ALA A 121 -42.38 -15.77 -5.14
C ALA A 121 -42.00 -17.09 -5.82
N LYS A 122 -42.92 -18.06 -5.90
CA LYS A 122 -42.73 -19.33 -6.62
C LYS A 122 -42.70 -19.12 -8.14
N GLU A 123 -43.64 -18.34 -8.68
CA GLU A 123 -43.73 -18.04 -10.12
C GLU A 123 -42.50 -17.29 -10.68
N LYS A 124 -41.80 -16.52 -9.84
CA LYS A 124 -40.52 -15.88 -10.22
C LYS A 124 -39.44 -16.89 -10.62
N GLY A 125 -39.52 -18.13 -10.14
CA GLY A 125 -38.55 -19.19 -10.42
C GLY A 125 -37.12 -18.90 -9.93
N ASP A 126 -36.95 -17.93 -9.03
CA ASP A 126 -35.64 -17.56 -8.49
C ASP A 126 -35.23 -18.41 -7.28
N ASN A 127 -36.17 -19.19 -6.72
CA ASN A 127 -36.02 -20.01 -5.51
C ASN A 127 -35.38 -19.20 -4.36
N GLY A 128 -35.87 -17.98 -4.11
CA GLY A 128 -35.43 -17.13 -3.00
C GLY A 128 -34.03 -16.52 -3.15
N LYS A 129 -33.33 -16.78 -4.27
CA LYS A 129 -31.97 -16.27 -4.49
C LYS A 129 -31.91 -14.75 -4.62
N VAL A 130 -32.91 -14.11 -5.23
CA VAL A 130 -32.92 -12.64 -5.37
C VAL A 130 -33.08 -11.97 -4.01
N ALA A 131 -33.99 -12.48 -3.17
CA ALA A 131 -34.16 -12.00 -1.80
C ALA A 131 -32.85 -12.09 -1.01
N PHE A 132 -32.19 -13.25 -1.06
CA PHE A 132 -30.91 -13.44 -0.39
C PHE A 132 -29.79 -12.54 -0.93
N LEU A 133 -29.66 -12.39 -2.25
CA LEU A 133 -28.63 -11.54 -2.84
C LEU A 133 -28.84 -10.06 -2.50
N GLU A 134 -30.10 -9.61 -2.44
CA GLU A 134 -30.43 -8.27 -1.95
C GLU A 134 -30.07 -8.12 -0.46
N SER A 135 -30.37 -9.11 0.39
CA SER A 135 -30.05 -9.06 1.81
C SER A 135 -28.55 -9.01 2.11
N VAL A 136 -27.73 -9.53 1.20
CA VAL A 136 -26.25 -9.42 1.24
C VAL A 136 -25.74 -8.04 0.77
N GLY A 137 -26.63 -7.18 0.24
CA GLY A 137 -26.37 -5.79 -0.11
C GLY A 137 -26.31 -5.49 -1.60
N LEU A 138 -26.67 -6.45 -2.48
CA LEU A 138 -26.75 -6.17 -3.92
C LEU A 138 -27.99 -5.33 -4.25
N PRO A 139 -27.88 -4.35 -5.16
CA PRO A 139 -29.07 -3.71 -5.73
C PRO A 139 -29.99 -4.75 -6.37
N LEU A 140 -31.32 -4.59 -6.25
CA LEU A 140 -32.31 -5.55 -6.77
C LEU A 140 -32.04 -6.00 -8.21
N PHE A 141 -31.72 -5.07 -9.12
CA PHE A 141 -31.41 -5.41 -10.51
C PHE A 141 -30.15 -6.30 -10.65
N SER A 142 -29.10 -5.97 -9.90
CA SER A 142 -27.88 -6.79 -9.82
C SER A 142 -28.18 -8.15 -9.21
N ALA A 143 -28.98 -8.22 -8.14
CA ALA A 143 -29.41 -9.46 -7.51
C ALA A 143 -30.17 -10.36 -8.51
N MET A 144 -31.09 -9.81 -9.29
CA MET A 144 -31.79 -10.54 -10.36
C MET A 144 -30.84 -11.06 -11.45
N SER A 145 -29.87 -10.24 -11.88
CA SER A 145 -28.88 -10.66 -12.88
C SER A 145 -28.00 -11.80 -12.35
N VAL A 146 -27.47 -11.65 -11.13
CA VAL A 146 -26.61 -12.65 -10.48
C VAL A 146 -27.39 -13.94 -10.20
N ALA A 147 -28.65 -13.86 -9.74
CA ALA A 147 -29.49 -15.03 -9.49
C ALA A 147 -29.66 -15.92 -10.73
N ARG A 148 -29.79 -15.33 -11.93
CA ARG A 148 -29.87 -16.08 -13.19
C ARG A 148 -28.60 -16.89 -13.48
N TYR A 149 -27.43 -16.38 -13.11
CA TYR A 149 -26.17 -17.12 -13.25
C TYR A 149 -26.05 -18.29 -12.27
N LEU A 150 -26.85 -18.30 -11.19
CA LEU A 150 -26.81 -19.30 -10.12
C LEU A 150 -27.98 -20.28 -10.21
N SER A 151 -28.61 -20.42 -11.38
CA SER A 151 -29.79 -21.28 -11.57
C SER A 151 -29.54 -22.74 -11.17
N SER A 152 -28.31 -23.25 -11.34
CA SER A 152 -27.91 -24.61 -10.97
C SER A 152 -27.59 -24.80 -9.49
N GLU A 153 -27.50 -23.73 -8.69
CA GLU A 153 -27.13 -23.79 -7.29
C GLU A 153 -28.37 -23.75 -6.38
N SER A 154 -28.32 -24.49 -5.27
CA SER A 154 -29.35 -24.41 -4.23
C SER A 154 -29.14 -23.17 -3.36
N LEU A 155 -30.23 -22.61 -2.83
CA LEU A 155 -30.16 -21.44 -1.95
C LEU A 155 -29.28 -21.71 -0.70
N PRO A 156 -29.43 -22.84 0.04
CA PRO A 156 -28.55 -23.15 1.16
C PRO A 156 -27.06 -23.23 0.79
N SER A 157 -26.73 -23.76 -0.40
CA SER A 157 -25.34 -23.81 -0.91
C SER A 157 -24.76 -22.41 -1.07
N ILE A 158 -25.52 -21.50 -1.69
CA ILE A 158 -25.09 -20.11 -1.91
C ILE A 158 -24.90 -19.37 -0.57
N ILE A 159 -25.82 -19.54 0.38
CA ILE A 159 -25.71 -18.93 1.71
C ILE A 159 -24.44 -19.40 2.41
N ARG A 160 -24.20 -20.72 2.43
CA ARG A 160 -23.00 -21.31 3.03
C ARG A 160 -21.71 -20.74 2.44
N LYS A 161 -21.66 -20.59 1.10
CA LYS A 161 -20.52 -19.99 0.40
C LYS A 161 -20.31 -18.52 0.80
N VAL A 162 -21.37 -17.71 0.80
CA VAL A 162 -21.30 -16.30 1.20
C VAL A 162 -20.87 -16.15 2.66
N LYS A 163 -21.45 -16.95 3.56
CA LYS A 163 -21.11 -16.96 4.98
C LYS A 163 -19.63 -17.31 5.18
N TYR A 164 -19.15 -18.38 4.53
CA TYR A 164 -17.74 -18.74 4.57
C TYR A 164 -16.84 -17.59 4.10
N MET A 165 -17.15 -16.95 2.98
CA MET A 165 -16.36 -15.82 2.47
C MET A 165 -16.36 -14.64 3.44
N LYS A 166 -17.53 -14.22 3.94
CA LYS A 166 -17.65 -13.12 4.90
C LYS A 166 -16.88 -13.41 6.19
N GLU A 167 -16.96 -14.63 6.72
CA GLU A 167 -16.38 -15.00 8.02
C GLU A 167 -14.90 -15.37 7.97
N ASN A 168 -14.40 -15.94 6.87
CA ASN A 168 -13.04 -16.48 6.80
C ASN A 168 -12.09 -15.65 5.93
N ILE A 169 -12.62 -14.95 4.94
CA ILE A 169 -11.84 -14.19 3.97
C ILE A 169 -11.96 -12.68 4.23
N PHE A 170 -13.16 -12.25 4.60
CA PHE A 170 -13.57 -10.84 4.64
C PHE A 170 -13.94 -10.35 6.06
N SER A 171 -13.64 -11.12 7.11
CA SER A 171 -14.09 -10.84 8.48
C SER A 171 -13.17 -9.90 9.27
N ALA A 172 -11.89 -9.88 8.91
CA ALA A 172 -10.86 -9.26 9.74
C ALA A 172 -9.98 -8.38 8.88
N GLY A 173 -10.23 -7.08 8.85
CA GLY A 173 -9.26 -6.15 8.29
C GLY A 173 -9.85 -4.83 7.83
N ASP A 174 -10.04 -3.90 8.76
CA ASP A 174 -9.92 -2.50 8.37
C ASP A 174 -8.52 -2.29 7.80
N ASP A 175 -8.45 -1.92 6.53
CA ASP A 175 -7.22 -1.45 5.91
C ASP A 175 -6.83 -0.10 6.53
N LYS A 176 -6.20 -0.15 7.71
CA LYS A 176 -5.72 1.03 8.43
C LYS A 176 -4.74 1.79 7.53
N GLY A 177 -5.26 2.85 6.88
CA GLY A 177 -4.50 3.75 6.02
C GLY A 177 -4.75 3.64 4.51
N GLY A 178 -5.78 2.91 4.07
CA GLY A 178 -6.22 2.85 2.66
C GLY A 178 -5.14 2.31 1.72
N LEU A 179 -4.37 1.32 2.17
CA LEU A 179 -3.24 0.76 1.44
C LEU A 179 -3.66 0.07 0.13
N SER A 180 -4.82 -0.61 0.14
CA SER A 180 -5.41 -1.32 -0.98
C SER A 180 -5.81 -0.31 -2.07
N GLY A 181 -6.55 0.73 -1.71
CA GLY A 181 -6.83 1.84 -2.61
C GLY A 181 -5.56 2.47 -3.21
N LYS A 182 -4.51 2.66 -2.40
CA LYS A 182 -3.20 3.15 -2.88
C LYS A 182 -2.54 2.19 -3.88
N ASN A 183 -2.59 0.88 -3.63
CA ASN A 183 -2.01 -0.11 -4.55
C ASN A 183 -2.80 -0.20 -5.85
N ALA A 184 -4.14 -0.15 -5.81
CA ALA A 184 -4.99 -0.09 -7.00
C ALA A 184 -4.69 1.16 -7.85
N ARG A 185 -4.62 2.35 -7.23
CA ARG A 185 -4.22 3.59 -7.94
C ARG A 185 -2.84 3.48 -8.57
N ARG A 186 -1.87 2.86 -7.89
CA ARG A 186 -0.53 2.63 -8.44
C ARG A 186 -0.56 1.70 -9.63
N MET A 187 -1.39 0.65 -9.63
CA MET A 187 -1.59 -0.20 -10.80
C MET A 187 -2.06 0.65 -11.99
N MET A 188 -3.17 1.36 -11.81
CA MET A 188 -3.81 2.15 -12.87
C MET A 188 -2.88 3.24 -13.42
N MET A 189 -2.05 3.85 -12.56
CA MET A 189 -1.10 4.90 -12.96
C MET A 189 0.18 4.36 -13.62
N HIS A 190 0.69 3.23 -13.16
CA HIS A 190 2.05 2.78 -13.52
C HIS A 190 2.09 1.65 -14.53
N LEU A 191 1.03 0.85 -14.64
CA LEU A 191 0.91 -0.19 -15.66
C LEU A 191 1.05 0.43 -17.06
N SER A 192 1.98 -0.06 -17.84
CA SER A 192 2.32 0.47 -19.18
C SER A 192 2.71 -0.61 -20.19
N ILE A 193 2.45 -1.86 -19.83
CA ILE A 193 2.54 -3.02 -20.73
C ILE A 193 1.15 -3.39 -21.22
N SER A 194 1.07 -4.28 -22.20
CA SER A 194 -0.20 -4.88 -22.60
C SER A 194 -0.81 -5.69 -21.46
N SER A 195 -2.10 -5.48 -21.20
CA SER A 195 -2.85 -6.21 -20.19
C SER A 195 -3.47 -7.47 -20.78
N ASP A 196 -3.27 -8.61 -20.12
CA ASP A 196 -4.04 -9.84 -20.37
C ASP A 196 -5.47 -9.75 -19.82
N GLU A 197 -6.27 -10.80 -20.03
CA GLU A 197 -7.67 -10.85 -19.58
C GLU A 197 -7.83 -10.61 -18.07
N ASP A 198 -6.99 -11.24 -17.24
CA ASP A 198 -7.07 -11.12 -15.79
C ASP A 198 -6.77 -9.68 -15.33
N VAL A 199 -5.74 -9.06 -15.92
CA VAL A 199 -5.39 -7.65 -15.65
C VAL A 199 -6.51 -6.73 -16.13
N GLN A 200 -7.09 -6.96 -17.30
CA GLN A 200 -8.21 -6.15 -17.82
C GLN A 200 -9.46 -6.25 -16.96
N GLN A 201 -9.84 -7.46 -16.53
CA GLN A 201 -10.96 -7.66 -15.60
C GLN A 201 -10.73 -6.91 -14.28
N THR A 202 -9.48 -6.92 -13.78
CA THR A 202 -9.10 -6.22 -12.56
C THR A 202 -9.15 -4.69 -12.73
N LEU A 203 -8.67 -4.15 -13.86
CA LEU A 203 -8.76 -2.73 -14.18
C LEU A 203 -10.22 -2.26 -14.30
N SER A 204 -11.05 -3.01 -15.02
CA SER A 204 -12.48 -2.72 -15.16
C SER A 204 -13.19 -2.72 -13.80
N PHE A 205 -12.82 -3.65 -12.92
CA PHE A 205 -13.32 -3.66 -11.54
C PHE A 205 -12.92 -2.41 -10.76
N PHE A 206 -11.65 -1.98 -10.88
CA PHE A 206 -11.19 -0.75 -10.24
C PHE A 206 -11.86 0.51 -10.80
N GLU A 207 -12.03 0.62 -12.12
CA GLU A 207 -12.74 1.73 -12.75
C GLU A 207 -14.20 1.82 -12.27
N LYS A 208 -14.88 0.67 -12.15
CA LYS A 208 -16.24 0.59 -11.62
C LYS A 208 -16.33 1.07 -10.18
N ILE A 209 -15.33 0.76 -9.35
CA ILE A 209 -15.26 1.23 -7.95
C ILE A 209 -14.89 2.71 -7.89
N GLU A 210 -13.93 3.16 -8.71
CA GLU A 210 -13.49 4.55 -8.78
C GLU A 210 -14.64 5.50 -9.15
N ALA A 211 -15.58 5.04 -9.99
CA ALA A 211 -16.78 5.79 -10.36
C ALA A 211 -17.83 5.92 -9.24
N ARG A 212 -17.69 5.22 -8.10
CA ARG A 212 -18.64 5.31 -6.96
C ARG A 212 -18.24 6.41 -5.98
N ARG A 213 -19.20 6.85 -5.14
CA ARG A 213 -18.91 7.80 -4.04
C ARG A 213 -17.92 7.19 -3.05
N GLY A 214 -16.77 7.83 -2.88
CA GLY A 214 -15.63 7.33 -2.10
C GLY A 214 -14.51 6.70 -2.94
N GLY A 215 -14.77 6.41 -4.22
CA GLY A 215 -13.80 5.87 -5.18
C GLY A 215 -13.04 4.64 -4.66
N LEU A 216 -11.75 4.56 -4.99
CA LEU A 216 -10.88 3.46 -4.55
C LEU A 216 -10.56 3.47 -3.04
N GLU A 217 -10.96 4.49 -2.28
CA GLU A 217 -10.79 4.47 -0.81
C GLU A 217 -11.75 3.49 -0.15
N ILE A 218 -12.81 3.10 -0.86
CA ILE A 218 -13.74 2.05 -0.42
C ILE A 218 -13.04 0.69 -0.42
N LEU A 219 -12.02 0.47 -1.25
CA LEU A 219 -11.22 -0.76 -1.23
C LEU A 219 -10.54 -0.91 0.14
N GLY A 220 -11.00 -1.88 0.91
CA GLY A 220 -10.57 -2.12 2.29
C GLY A 220 -11.67 -1.90 3.34
N LEU A 221 -12.80 -1.29 2.95
CA LEU A 221 -14.06 -1.37 3.69
C LEU A 221 -14.78 -2.64 3.26
N VAL A 222 -14.43 -3.73 3.92
CA VAL A 222 -14.69 -5.08 3.40
C VAL A 222 -16.17 -5.35 3.17
N ASP A 223 -17.04 -4.95 4.10
CA ASP A 223 -18.48 -5.23 4.02
C ASP A 223 -19.15 -4.44 2.87
N ALA A 224 -18.69 -3.21 2.62
CA ALA A 224 -19.19 -2.38 1.51
C ALA A 224 -18.67 -2.83 0.14
N THR A 225 -17.49 -3.46 0.08
CA THR A 225 -16.82 -3.85 -1.16
C THR A 225 -17.20 -5.24 -1.63
N PHE A 226 -17.56 -6.13 -0.70
CA PHE A 226 -17.95 -7.50 -1.02
C PHE A 226 -19.11 -7.57 -2.02
N ARG A 227 -20.12 -6.70 -1.90
CA ARG A 227 -21.21 -6.62 -2.89
C ARG A 227 -20.74 -6.26 -4.30
N PHE A 228 -19.74 -5.37 -4.44
CA PHE A 228 -19.20 -5.00 -5.75
C PHE A 228 -18.40 -6.14 -6.36
N LEU A 229 -17.71 -6.92 -5.52
CA LEU A 229 -17.04 -8.15 -5.93
C LEU A 229 -18.06 -9.15 -6.47
N LEU A 230 -19.17 -9.42 -5.75
CA LEU A 230 -20.22 -10.31 -6.21
C LEU A 230 -20.88 -9.84 -7.52
N GLU A 231 -21.12 -8.53 -7.63
CA GLU A 231 -21.71 -7.92 -8.83
C GLU A 231 -20.79 -8.08 -10.06
N SER A 232 -19.47 -8.01 -9.86
CA SER A 232 -18.50 -8.03 -10.96
C SER A 232 -17.97 -9.43 -11.27
N PHE A 233 -17.98 -10.33 -10.28
CA PHE A 233 -17.48 -11.71 -10.38
C PHE A 233 -18.50 -12.71 -9.82
N PRO A 234 -19.72 -12.81 -10.40
CA PRO A 234 -20.77 -13.71 -9.87
C PRO A 234 -20.37 -15.19 -9.87
N ARG A 235 -19.44 -15.58 -10.76
CA ARG A 235 -18.86 -16.93 -10.82
C ARG A 235 -18.15 -17.35 -9.52
N LEU A 236 -17.78 -16.39 -8.66
CA LEU A 236 -17.26 -16.68 -7.32
C LEU A 236 -18.19 -17.57 -6.51
N LEU A 237 -19.51 -17.39 -6.65
CA LEU A 237 -20.53 -18.19 -5.96
C LEU A 237 -20.70 -19.61 -6.53
N LEU A 238 -20.01 -19.93 -7.63
CA LEU A 238 -19.93 -21.29 -8.17
C LEU A 238 -18.72 -22.07 -7.64
N LEU A 239 -17.81 -21.42 -6.91
CA LEU A 239 -16.62 -22.10 -6.39
C LEU A 239 -16.99 -22.98 -5.19
N PRO A 240 -16.52 -24.25 -5.15
CA PRO A 240 -16.74 -25.12 -4.00
C PRO A 240 -15.90 -24.65 -2.81
N VAL A 241 -16.49 -24.67 -1.61
CA VAL A 241 -15.82 -24.19 -0.40
C VAL A 241 -14.68 -25.13 -0.01
N GLU A 242 -14.99 -26.42 0.15
CA GLU A 242 -14.10 -27.43 0.72
C GLU A 242 -12.95 -27.80 -0.22
N SER A 243 -13.23 -27.94 -1.52
CA SER A 243 -12.22 -28.41 -2.48
C SER A 243 -11.44 -27.28 -3.16
N HIS A 244 -11.84 -26.02 -2.94
CA HIS A 244 -11.20 -24.88 -3.62
C HIS A 244 -10.95 -23.67 -2.72
N LEU A 245 -11.97 -23.06 -2.12
CA LEU A 245 -11.78 -21.83 -1.33
C LEU A 245 -10.97 -22.06 -0.05
N GLU A 246 -11.24 -23.14 0.70
CA GLU A 246 -10.48 -23.53 1.89
C GLU A 246 -9.01 -23.84 1.58
N PRO A 247 -8.69 -24.74 0.62
CA PRO A 247 -7.32 -24.98 0.20
C PRO A 247 -6.59 -23.72 -0.30
N MET A 248 -7.30 -22.81 -0.99
CA MET A 248 -6.73 -21.56 -1.47
C MET A 248 -6.32 -20.65 -0.30
N VAL A 249 -7.20 -20.50 0.69
CA VAL A 249 -6.94 -19.73 1.92
C VAL A 249 -5.76 -20.32 2.68
N GLU A 250 -5.75 -21.63 2.92
CA GLU A 250 -4.66 -22.31 3.61
C GLU A 250 -3.33 -22.17 2.85
N PHE A 251 -3.35 -22.33 1.53
CA PHE A 251 -2.16 -22.15 0.69
C PHE A 251 -1.59 -20.73 0.80
N LEU A 252 -2.44 -19.69 0.70
CA LEU A 252 -2.01 -18.30 0.80
C LEU A 252 -1.44 -17.98 2.20
N GLU A 253 -2.02 -18.56 3.25
CA GLU A 253 -1.51 -18.45 4.63
C GLU A 253 -0.11 -19.06 4.75
N ASN A 254 0.08 -20.26 4.21
CA ASN A 254 1.35 -20.99 4.24
C ASN A 254 2.49 -20.26 3.51
N ILE A 255 2.18 -19.45 2.48
CA ILE A 255 3.18 -18.63 1.79
C ILE A 255 3.36 -17.24 2.44
N GLY A 256 2.72 -16.98 3.57
CA GLY A 256 2.92 -15.76 4.37
C GLY A 256 1.97 -14.60 4.08
N VAL A 257 0.82 -14.85 3.43
CA VAL A 257 -0.28 -13.88 3.35
C VAL A 257 -1.17 -14.05 4.60
N PRO A 258 -1.21 -13.06 5.51
CA PRO A 258 -2.05 -13.18 6.72
C PRO A 258 -3.54 -13.27 6.35
N ARG A 259 -4.32 -14.12 7.05
CA ARG A 259 -5.78 -14.24 6.85
C ARG A 259 -6.49 -12.90 6.82
N ARG A 260 -6.15 -12.03 7.77
CA ARG A 260 -6.66 -10.65 7.89
C ARG A 260 -6.35 -9.70 6.71
N SER A 261 -5.59 -10.16 5.73
CA SER A 261 -5.20 -9.38 4.55
C SER A 261 -5.56 -10.09 3.25
N MET A 262 -6.12 -11.30 3.32
CA MET A 262 -6.51 -12.08 2.13
C MET A 262 -7.64 -11.41 1.35
N GLY A 263 -8.64 -10.87 2.07
CA GLY A 263 -9.70 -10.09 1.43
C GLY A 263 -9.14 -8.97 0.56
N ASN A 264 -8.10 -8.26 1.02
CA ASN A 264 -7.46 -7.21 0.24
C ASN A 264 -6.72 -7.75 -0.99
N VAL A 265 -6.07 -8.91 -0.89
CA VAL A 265 -5.42 -9.58 -2.03
C VAL A 265 -6.46 -9.94 -3.09
N PHE A 266 -7.60 -10.50 -2.68
CA PHE A 266 -8.68 -10.87 -3.59
C PHE A 266 -9.41 -9.67 -4.18
N LEU A 267 -9.59 -8.59 -3.43
CA LEU A 267 -10.15 -7.35 -3.97
C LEU A 267 -9.19 -6.67 -4.95
N LEU A 268 -7.88 -6.77 -4.71
CA LEU A 268 -6.86 -6.20 -5.60
C LEU A 268 -6.62 -7.04 -6.86
N PHE A 269 -6.95 -8.32 -6.86
CA PHE A 269 -6.83 -9.19 -8.02
C PHE A 269 -7.86 -10.32 -7.97
N PRO A 270 -9.15 -10.05 -8.22
CA PRO A 270 -10.21 -11.05 -8.15
C PRO A 270 -9.97 -12.33 -8.97
N PRO A 271 -9.31 -12.29 -10.16
CA PRO A 271 -9.05 -13.49 -10.94
C PRO A 271 -8.28 -14.59 -10.21
N ILE A 272 -7.48 -14.25 -9.18
CA ILE A 272 -6.74 -15.25 -8.38
C ILE A 272 -7.65 -16.31 -7.77
N LEU A 273 -8.90 -15.96 -7.47
CA LEU A 273 -9.89 -16.88 -6.88
C LEU A 273 -10.26 -18.01 -7.85
N PHE A 274 -10.04 -17.85 -9.15
CA PHE A 274 -10.35 -18.89 -10.14
C PHE A 274 -9.16 -19.77 -10.50
N TYR A 275 -7.98 -19.50 -9.93
CA TYR A 275 -6.78 -20.28 -10.23
C TYR A 275 -6.75 -21.59 -9.46
N LYS A 276 -6.24 -22.65 -10.09
CA LYS A 276 -5.84 -23.86 -9.35
C LYS A 276 -4.55 -23.57 -8.59
N ILE A 277 -4.41 -24.11 -7.37
CA ILE A 277 -3.20 -23.95 -6.55
C ILE A 277 -1.93 -24.35 -7.31
N GLN A 278 -1.98 -25.43 -8.09
CA GLN A 278 -0.83 -25.86 -8.92
C GLN A 278 -0.46 -24.83 -9.98
N GLY A 279 -1.45 -24.13 -10.56
CA GLY A 279 -1.22 -23.02 -11.48
C GLY A 279 -0.59 -21.81 -10.79
N ILE A 280 -0.95 -21.51 -9.54
CA ILE A 280 -0.27 -20.46 -8.77
C ILE A 280 1.19 -20.87 -8.48
N LYS A 281 1.40 -22.11 -8.04
CA LYS A 281 2.74 -22.65 -7.75
C LYS A 281 3.66 -22.63 -8.98
N SER A 282 3.14 -22.93 -10.17
CA SER A 282 3.94 -22.88 -11.41
C SER A 282 4.38 -21.44 -11.72
N LYS A 283 3.49 -20.45 -11.57
CA LYS A 283 3.83 -19.03 -11.76
C LYS A 283 4.84 -18.50 -10.73
N PHE A 284 4.90 -19.09 -9.53
CA PHE A 284 5.94 -18.76 -8.55
C PHE A 284 7.33 -19.27 -8.93
N SER A 285 7.45 -20.24 -9.85
CA SER A 285 8.76 -20.78 -10.26
C SER A 285 9.64 -19.73 -10.93
N THR A 286 9.06 -18.80 -11.69
CA THR A 286 9.75 -17.63 -12.25
C THR A 286 10.41 -16.80 -11.15
N PHE A 287 9.74 -16.63 -10.00
CA PHE A 287 10.26 -15.84 -8.88
C PHE A 287 11.30 -16.58 -8.02
N LYS A 288 11.38 -17.90 -8.12
CA LYS A 288 12.52 -18.63 -7.51
C LYS A 288 13.84 -18.22 -8.16
N LYS A 289 13.85 -17.90 -9.47
CA LYS A 289 15.05 -17.40 -10.19
C LYS A 289 15.57 -16.05 -9.66
N VAL A 290 14.71 -15.25 -9.01
CA VAL A 290 15.08 -13.99 -8.33
C VAL A 290 15.53 -14.19 -6.87
N GLY A 291 15.61 -15.44 -6.41
CA GLY A 291 15.91 -15.76 -5.02
C GLY A 291 14.81 -15.29 -4.06
N ALA A 292 13.56 -15.21 -4.51
CA ALA A 292 12.43 -14.94 -3.63
C ALA A 292 11.95 -16.26 -3.01
N ALA A 293 11.97 -16.34 -1.67
CA ALA A 293 11.33 -17.44 -0.97
C ALA A 293 9.80 -17.30 -1.07
N TYR A 294 9.05 -18.37 -0.81
CA TYR A 294 7.57 -18.30 -0.78
C TYR A 294 7.07 -17.19 0.15
N LYS A 295 7.71 -16.99 1.30
CA LYS A 295 7.41 -15.89 2.23
C LYS A 295 7.63 -14.50 1.65
N ASP A 296 8.59 -14.33 0.74
CA ASP A 296 8.79 -13.07 0.04
C ASP A 296 7.70 -12.85 -1.00
N ILE A 297 7.30 -13.90 -1.71
CA ILE A 297 6.19 -13.85 -2.67
C ILE A 297 4.88 -13.48 -1.96
N GLY A 298 4.58 -14.05 -0.79
CA GLY A 298 3.42 -13.65 0.02
C GLY A 298 3.41 -12.15 0.35
N LYS A 299 4.56 -11.58 0.71
CA LYS A 299 4.70 -10.12 0.93
C LYS A 299 4.52 -9.31 -0.35
N MET A 300 4.92 -9.84 -1.50
CA MET A 300 4.73 -9.20 -2.80
C MET A 300 3.25 -9.20 -3.19
N LEU A 301 2.52 -10.30 -2.97
CA LEU A 301 1.07 -10.40 -3.24
C LEU A 301 0.25 -9.37 -2.46
N LEU A 302 0.64 -9.03 -1.23
CA LEU A 302 -0.01 -7.97 -0.45
C LEU A 302 0.06 -6.59 -1.13
N LYS A 303 1.05 -6.36 -2.00
CA LYS A 303 1.27 -5.07 -2.68
C LYS A 303 0.85 -5.08 -4.15
N TYR A 304 0.97 -6.23 -4.82
CA TYR A 304 0.87 -6.35 -6.27
C TYR A 304 0.40 -7.76 -6.67
N PRO A 305 -0.85 -8.16 -6.34
CA PRO A 305 -1.27 -9.55 -6.53
C PRO A 305 -1.43 -10.00 -7.99
N TRP A 306 -1.65 -9.07 -8.91
CA TRP A 306 -1.61 -9.34 -10.36
C TRP A 306 -0.19 -9.64 -10.88
N ILE A 307 0.81 -9.74 -10.00
CA ILE A 307 2.10 -10.36 -10.35
C ILE A 307 1.92 -11.76 -10.96
N LEU A 308 0.81 -12.42 -10.66
CA LEU A 308 0.42 -13.72 -11.19
C LEU A 308 -0.19 -13.69 -12.60
N SER A 309 -0.40 -12.53 -13.22
CA SER A 309 -0.95 -12.48 -14.58
C SER A 309 0.09 -12.93 -15.61
N THR A 310 -0.34 -13.45 -16.76
CA THR A 310 0.59 -13.93 -17.79
C THR A 310 1.42 -12.78 -18.38
N SER A 311 0.80 -11.62 -18.64
CA SER A 311 1.51 -10.47 -19.21
C SER A 311 2.59 -9.93 -18.26
N ILE A 312 2.34 -9.96 -16.94
CA ILE A 312 3.34 -9.55 -15.94
C ILE A 312 4.47 -10.59 -15.82
N GLN A 313 4.14 -11.89 -15.92
CA GLN A 313 5.15 -12.96 -15.95
C GLN A 313 6.07 -12.84 -17.17
N GLU A 314 5.52 -12.55 -18.34
CA GLU A 314 6.28 -12.41 -19.59
C GLU A 314 7.16 -11.16 -19.59
N ASN A 315 6.65 -10.05 -19.04
CA ASN A 315 7.42 -8.80 -18.95
C ASN A 315 8.61 -8.89 -17.98
N TYR A 316 8.61 -9.86 -17.07
CA TYR A 316 9.71 -10.04 -16.11
C TYR A 316 11.07 -10.22 -16.81
N GLU A 317 11.16 -11.07 -17.82
CA GLU A 317 12.43 -11.31 -18.53
C GLU A 317 12.87 -10.07 -19.32
N GLN A 318 11.92 -9.30 -19.88
CA GLN A 318 12.20 -8.02 -20.55
C GLN A 318 12.81 -6.98 -19.59
N ILE A 319 12.32 -6.93 -18.35
CA ILE A 319 12.85 -6.04 -17.31
C ILE A 319 14.27 -6.45 -16.89
N LEU A 320 14.54 -7.76 -16.79
CA LEU A 320 15.87 -8.24 -16.45
C LEU A 320 16.89 -7.90 -17.55
N LEU A 321 16.55 -8.18 -18.81
CA LEU A 321 17.40 -7.87 -19.97
C LEU A 321 17.69 -6.37 -20.05
N PHE A 322 16.66 -5.54 -19.90
CA PHE A 322 16.80 -4.08 -19.87
C PHE A 322 17.83 -3.61 -18.82
N PHE A 323 17.75 -4.12 -17.59
CA PHE A 323 18.68 -3.70 -16.54
C PHE A 323 20.08 -4.30 -16.69
N GLU A 324 20.21 -5.44 -17.36
CA GLU A 324 21.50 -6.01 -17.77
C GLU A 324 22.20 -5.13 -18.80
N GLU A 325 21.46 -4.65 -19.82
CA GLU A 325 21.95 -3.69 -20.83
C GLU A 325 22.40 -2.37 -20.18
N GLU A 326 21.67 -1.89 -19.17
CA GLU A 326 22.03 -0.73 -18.34
C GLU A 326 23.17 -1.01 -17.33
N LYS A 327 23.79 -2.19 -17.39
CA LYS A 327 24.93 -2.63 -16.56
C LYS A 327 24.64 -2.54 -15.06
N ILE A 328 23.39 -2.81 -14.67
CA ILE A 328 22.97 -2.83 -13.27
C ILE A 328 23.15 -4.25 -12.72
N PRO A 329 23.73 -4.40 -11.52
CA PRO A 329 23.85 -5.72 -10.90
C PRO A 329 22.49 -6.40 -10.70
N LYS A 330 22.35 -7.65 -11.18
CA LYS A 330 21.14 -8.47 -10.99
C LYS A 330 20.68 -8.52 -9.53
N THR A 331 21.61 -8.65 -8.58
CA THR A 331 21.29 -8.68 -7.14
C THR A 331 20.57 -7.42 -6.63
N SER A 332 20.87 -6.26 -7.22
CA SER A 332 20.18 -5.00 -6.95
C SER A 332 18.76 -5.00 -7.51
N VAL A 333 18.61 -5.47 -8.75
CA VAL A 333 17.31 -5.62 -9.43
C VAL A 333 16.41 -6.59 -8.67
N ASP A 334 16.94 -7.75 -8.28
CA ASP A 334 16.23 -8.76 -7.51
C ASP A 334 15.71 -8.20 -6.18
N ARG A 335 16.49 -7.35 -5.50
CA ARG A 335 16.05 -6.65 -4.28
C ARG A 335 14.98 -5.59 -4.56
N ALA A 336 15.13 -4.84 -5.65
CA ALA A 336 14.16 -3.85 -6.09
C ALA A 336 12.79 -4.50 -6.35
N ILE A 337 12.76 -5.58 -7.13
CA ILE A 337 11.52 -6.32 -7.46
C ILE A 337 10.86 -6.91 -6.21
N ARG A 338 11.63 -7.58 -5.32
CA ARG A 338 11.07 -8.15 -4.08
C ARG A 338 10.44 -7.09 -3.17
N SER A 339 11.03 -5.91 -3.08
CA SER A 339 10.52 -4.83 -2.23
C SER A 339 9.39 -4.03 -2.90
N TRP A 340 9.41 -3.93 -4.23
CA TRP A 340 8.51 -3.12 -5.04
C TRP A 340 8.17 -3.76 -6.39
N PRO A 341 7.30 -4.78 -6.40
CA PRO A 341 6.94 -5.53 -7.60
C PRO A 341 6.23 -4.71 -8.69
N HIS A 342 5.82 -3.47 -8.39
CA HIS A 342 5.18 -2.57 -9.35
C HIS A 342 6.04 -2.27 -10.59
N LEU A 343 7.36 -2.43 -10.47
CA LEU A 343 8.30 -2.32 -11.59
C LEU A 343 7.95 -3.29 -12.73
N LEU A 344 7.38 -4.46 -12.41
CA LEU A 344 7.05 -5.50 -13.39
C LEU A 344 5.86 -5.14 -14.30
N GLY A 345 5.05 -4.14 -13.92
CA GLY A 345 3.99 -3.61 -14.79
C GLY A 345 4.46 -2.48 -15.69
N CYS A 346 5.71 -2.05 -15.58
CA CYS A 346 6.22 -0.95 -16.38
C CYS A 346 6.84 -1.45 -17.69
N SER A 347 6.67 -0.67 -18.76
CA SER A 347 7.47 -0.87 -19.96
C SER A 347 8.93 -0.45 -19.72
N THR A 348 9.86 -1.09 -20.42
CA THR A 348 11.28 -0.71 -20.40
C THR A 348 11.48 0.74 -20.84
N SER A 349 10.71 1.20 -21.84
CA SER A 349 10.71 2.60 -22.30
C SER A 349 10.33 3.60 -21.19
N LYS A 350 9.35 3.27 -20.33
CA LYS A 350 8.96 4.12 -19.21
C LYS A 350 10.05 4.19 -18.14
N LEU A 351 10.68 3.06 -17.83
CA LEU A 351 11.78 2.99 -16.86
C LEU A 351 13.03 3.71 -17.35
N LYS A 352 13.35 3.58 -18.65
CA LYS A 352 14.51 4.19 -19.30
C LYS A 352 14.56 5.70 -19.11
N LEU A 353 13.40 6.36 -19.13
CA LEU A 353 13.31 7.80 -18.86
C LEU A 353 13.94 8.14 -17.50
N MET A 354 13.63 7.40 -16.45
CA MET A 354 14.22 7.66 -15.13
C MET A 354 15.69 7.22 -15.06
N VAL A 355 16.06 6.13 -15.72
CA VAL A 355 17.47 5.69 -15.79
C VAL A 355 18.37 6.78 -16.41
N ASP A 356 17.93 7.38 -17.52
CA ASP A 356 18.65 8.45 -18.20
C ASP A 356 18.79 9.69 -17.32
N GLN A 357 17.72 10.05 -16.63
CA GLN A 357 17.68 11.17 -15.71
C GLN A 357 18.67 10.99 -14.54
N PHE A 358 18.74 9.82 -13.91
CA PHE A 358 19.80 9.53 -12.93
C PHE A 358 21.20 9.52 -13.59
N GLY A 359 21.28 9.12 -14.86
CA GLY A 359 22.48 9.17 -15.67
C GLY A 359 23.04 10.58 -15.88
N GLU A 360 22.19 11.61 -15.97
CA GLU A 360 22.58 13.03 -16.00
C GLU A 360 23.18 13.51 -14.68
N LEU A 361 22.76 12.93 -13.55
CA LEU A 361 23.33 13.21 -12.22
C LEU A 361 24.60 12.40 -11.92
N GLY A 362 25.16 11.69 -12.90
CA GLY A 362 26.34 10.85 -12.72
C GLY A 362 26.09 9.56 -11.93
N ILE A 363 24.83 9.15 -11.80
CA ILE A 363 24.39 7.96 -11.06
C ILE A 363 24.07 6.86 -12.08
N ARG A 364 25.06 6.01 -12.37
CA ARG A 364 24.94 4.90 -13.33
C ARG A 364 25.41 3.57 -12.73
N ASN A 365 25.16 2.46 -13.43
CA ASN A 365 25.69 1.12 -13.14
C ASN A 365 25.48 0.73 -11.66
N LYS A 366 26.55 0.32 -10.96
CA LYS A 366 26.54 -0.04 -9.53
C LYS A 366 26.00 1.06 -8.61
N LYS A 367 26.21 2.36 -8.91
CA LYS A 367 25.66 3.46 -8.09
C LYS A 367 24.14 3.47 -8.20
N PHE A 368 23.63 3.35 -9.42
CA PHE A 368 22.19 3.29 -9.69
C PHE A 368 21.55 2.00 -9.14
N GLY A 369 22.24 0.86 -9.26
CA GLY A 369 21.84 -0.39 -8.61
C GLY A 369 21.64 -0.25 -7.10
N ARG A 370 22.44 0.57 -6.40
CA ARG A 370 22.22 0.84 -4.96
C ARG A 370 20.97 1.68 -4.71
N VAL A 371 20.67 2.64 -5.60
CA VAL A 371 19.48 3.50 -5.52
C VAL A 371 18.22 2.67 -5.63
N ILE A 372 18.07 1.90 -6.71
CA ILE A 372 16.83 1.14 -6.97
C ILE A 372 16.65 -0.03 -5.99
N ALA A 373 17.75 -0.59 -5.45
CA ALA A 373 17.67 -1.65 -4.46
C ALA A 373 17.14 -1.17 -3.10
N LYS A 374 17.26 0.13 -2.80
CA LYS A 374 16.80 0.77 -1.56
C LYS A 374 15.48 1.54 -1.73
N SER A 375 15.31 2.21 -2.87
CA SER A 375 14.16 3.06 -3.17
C SER A 375 13.67 2.86 -4.61
N PRO A 376 13.19 1.66 -4.94
CA PRO A 376 12.71 1.32 -6.29
C PRO A 376 11.54 2.19 -6.76
N GLN A 377 10.75 2.76 -5.84
CA GLN A 377 9.63 3.64 -6.18
C GLN A 377 10.06 4.92 -6.94
N LEU A 378 11.34 5.29 -6.88
CA LEU A 378 11.87 6.44 -7.61
C LEU A 378 11.79 6.23 -9.13
N LEU A 379 11.86 4.98 -9.61
CA LEU A 379 11.72 4.63 -11.03
C LEU A 379 10.32 4.88 -11.59
N LEU A 380 9.30 4.98 -10.72
CA LEU A 380 7.91 5.16 -11.13
C LEU A 380 7.49 6.63 -11.19
N LYS A 381 8.42 7.55 -10.88
CA LYS A 381 8.21 9.00 -10.97
C LYS A 381 8.25 9.48 -12.41
N LYS A 382 7.62 10.63 -12.69
CA LYS A 382 7.71 11.26 -14.01
C LYS A 382 9.05 12.01 -14.13
N PRO A 383 9.70 12.04 -15.31
CA PRO A 383 10.91 12.84 -15.52
C PRO A 383 10.71 14.34 -15.32
N GLN A 384 9.51 14.86 -15.60
CA GLN A 384 9.14 16.25 -15.31
C GLN A 384 9.09 16.52 -13.80
N GLU A 385 8.81 15.47 -13.01
CA GLU A 385 9.02 15.44 -11.57
C GLU A 385 10.49 15.11 -11.20
N PHE A 386 11.45 15.28 -12.10
CA PHE A 386 12.87 15.02 -11.86
C PHE A 386 13.78 16.17 -12.34
N LEU A 387 13.54 16.73 -13.53
CA LEU A 387 14.24 17.90 -14.04
C LEU A 387 13.29 18.76 -14.88
N GLN A 388 12.90 19.93 -14.36
CA GLN A 388 12.42 21.03 -15.19
C GLN A 388 13.58 22.03 -15.30
N ARG A 389 14.54 21.74 -16.18
CA ARG A 389 15.51 22.72 -16.67
C ARG A 389 14.80 23.65 -17.65
N GLN A 390 14.03 24.61 -17.14
CA GLN A 390 13.71 25.83 -17.87
C GLN A 390 13.63 26.99 -16.88
N PHE A 391 14.79 27.45 -16.41
CA PHE A 391 15.04 28.85 -16.11
C PHE A 391 16.56 29.03 -16.16
N GLN A 392 17.05 29.26 -17.37
CA GLN A 392 18.36 29.88 -17.56
C GLN A 392 18.16 31.39 -17.43
N GLU A 393 19.11 32.01 -16.72
CA GLU A 393 19.45 33.44 -16.76
C GLU A 393 18.50 34.41 -16.04
N SER A 394 18.68 34.54 -14.73
CA SER A 394 18.93 35.86 -14.11
C SER A 394 19.29 35.70 -12.64
N ASN A 395 20.45 36.25 -12.27
CA ASN A 395 20.90 36.39 -10.89
C ASN A 395 19.85 37.12 -10.02
N SER A 396 19.24 36.41 -9.07
CA SER A 396 18.68 36.95 -7.82
C SER A 396 18.03 35.82 -7.01
N ALA A 397 18.81 35.17 -6.13
CA ALA A 397 18.41 33.98 -5.38
C ALA A 397 17.50 34.25 -4.16
N VAL A 398 16.80 35.39 -4.07
CA VAL A 398 16.01 35.73 -2.86
C VAL A 398 14.54 36.04 -3.15
N PHE A 399 14.10 36.11 -4.42
CA PHE A 399 12.79 36.71 -4.72
C PHE A 399 11.89 35.95 -5.72
N GLN A 400 11.81 34.62 -5.64
CA GLN A 400 10.82 33.84 -6.44
C GLN A 400 10.06 32.73 -5.68
N TRP A 401 10.33 32.53 -4.39
CA TRP A 401 9.67 31.46 -3.61
C TRP A 401 8.18 31.68 -3.40
N SER A 402 7.72 32.92 -3.20
CA SER A 402 6.30 33.23 -3.00
C SER A 402 5.42 32.82 -4.19
N ARG A 403 5.97 32.82 -5.42
CA ARG A 403 5.24 32.45 -6.65
C ARG A 403 5.24 30.96 -6.95
N LEU A 404 6.24 30.21 -6.48
CA LEU A 404 6.32 28.74 -6.67
C LEU A 404 5.52 27.97 -5.61
N VAL A 405 5.30 28.57 -4.43
CA VAL A 405 4.39 28.04 -3.39
C VAL A 405 2.96 27.90 -3.91
N ASP A 406 2.49 28.87 -4.71
CA ASP A 406 1.14 28.86 -5.30
C ASP A 406 0.90 27.71 -6.31
N LEU A 407 1.96 27.27 -7.01
CA LEU A 407 1.89 26.10 -7.91
C LEU A 407 2.08 24.76 -7.20
N SER A 408 2.75 24.76 -6.04
CA SER A 408 2.99 23.54 -5.23
C SER A 408 1.72 23.01 -4.54
N LEU A 409 0.74 23.88 -4.31
CA LEU A 409 -0.52 23.56 -3.61
C LEU A 409 -1.47 22.65 -4.42
N GLN A 410 -1.12 22.29 -5.66
CA GLN A 410 -1.97 21.48 -6.54
C GLN A 410 -1.41 20.07 -6.84
N LEU A 411 -0.19 19.73 -6.40
CA LEU A 411 0.44 18.45 -6.72
C LEU A 411 0.81 17.63 -5.47
N PRO A 412 0.19 16.45 -5.25
CA PRO A 412 0.27 15.72 -3.97
C PRO A 412 1.62 15.01 -3.68
N ASN A 413 2.67 15.22 -4.48
CA ASN A 413 4.01 14.71 -4.22
C ASN A 413 5.09 15.62 -4.84
N PRO A 414 6.10 16.08 -4.10
CA PRO A 414 7.15 16.90 -4.68
C PRO A 414 8.06 16.05 -5.59
N SER A 415 8.36 16.63 -6.75
CA SER A 415 9.39 16.23 -7.70
C SER A 415 10.75 16.02 -7.01
N ILE A 416 11.54 15.02 -7.44
CA ILE A 416 12.93 14.81 -7.00
C ILE A 416 13.75 16.09 -7.22
N LEU A 417 13.41 16.90 -8.23
CA LEU A 417 13.97 18.23 -8.45
C LEU A 417 13.79 19.14 -7.23
N PHE A 418 12.60 19.21 -6.65
CA PHE A 418 12.36 20.06 -5.49
C PHE A 418 13.17 19.58 -4.28
N VAL A 419 13.45 18.28 -4.18
CA VAL A 419 14.33 17.74 -3.13
C VAL A 419 15.80 18.10 -3.41
N VAL A 420 16.24 18.08 -4.67
CA VAL A 420 17.57 18.54 -5.09
C VAL A 420 17.73 20.03 -4.78
N LEU A 421 16.80 20.86 -5.24
CA LEU A 421 16.77 22.31 -4.97
C LEU A 421 16.77 22.59 -3.47
N PHE A 422 15.94 21.89 -2.69
CA PHE A 422 15.94 21.99 -1.24
C PHE A 422 17.33 21.73 -0.63
N PHE A 423 18.10 20.77 -1.14
CA PHE A 423 19.46 20.55 -0.66
C PHE A 423 20.45 21.61 -1.13
N GLU A 424 20.30 22.13 -2.35
CA GLU A 424 21.11 23.23 -2.85
C GLU A 424 20.91 24.51 -2.01
N GLU A 425 19.67 24.82 -1.62
CA GLU A 425 19.36 25.93 -0.71
C GLU A 425 19.95 25.77 0.68
N LEU A 426 20.02 24.53 1.17
CA LEU A 426 20.69 24.26 2.44
C LEU A 426 22.21 24.46 2.32
N GLY A 427 22.76 24.58 1.11
CA GLY A 427 24.19 24.79 0.85
C GLY A 427 24.94 23.52 0.45
N LEU A 428 24.25 22.50 -0.07
CA LEU A 428 24.90 21.30 -0.62
C LEU A 428 25.12 21.45 -2.12
N ASP A 429 26.36 21.25 -2.56
CA ASP A 429 26.68 21.22 -3.99
C ASP A 429 26.09 19.98 -4.70
N GLN A 430 25.96 20.09 -6.02
CA GLN A 430 25.41 19.05 -6.88
C GLN A 430 26.17 17.71 -6.74
N GLU A 431 27.49 17.75 -6.55
CA GLU A 431 28.30 16.55 -6.33
C GLU A 431 27.93 15.83 -5.02
N THR A 432 27.73 16.58 -3.94
CA THR A 432 27.29 16.08 -2.64
C THR A 432 25.87 15.54 -2.73
N VAL A 433 24.96 16.22 -3.43
CA VAL A 433 23.60 15.72 -3.68
C VAL A 433 23.64 14.39 -4.45
N GLY A 434 24.47 14.28 -5.50
CA GLY A 434 24.65 13.00 -6.21
C GLY A 434 25.18 11.88 -5.31
N LYS A 435 26.11 12.18 -4.39
CA LYS A 435 26.58 11.24 -3.36
C LYS A 435 25.44 10.86 -2.40
N LEU A 436 24.61 11.81 -1.99
CA LEU A 436 23.45 11.59 -1.12
C LEU A 436 22.44 10.65 -1.75
N VAL A 437 22.05 10.87 -3.01
CA VAL A 437 21.14 9.96 -3.74
C VAL A 437 21.68 8.54 -3.72
N SER A 438 22.98 8.36 -3.96
CA SER A 438 23.58 7.02 -3.98
C SER A 438 23.66 6.34 -2.61
N ARG A 439 23.75 7.12 -1.52
CA ARG A 439 23.91 6.62 -0.14
C ARG A 439 22.58 6.44 0.57
N CYS A 440 21.69 7.42 0.45
CA CYS A 440 20.39 7.50 1.11
C CYS A 440 19.32 7.99 0.12
N PRO A 441 18.97 7.18 -0.89
CA PRO A 441 17.96 7.53 -1.88
C PRO A 441 16.56 7.73 -1.28
N GLU A 442 16.31 7.20 -0.08
CA GLU A 442 15.04 7.32 0.63
C GLU A 442 14.66 8.79 0.88
N VAL A 443 15.66 9.66 1.05
CA VAL A 443 15.48 11.11 1.26
C VAL A 443 14.79 11.77 0.07
N PHE A 444 15.04 11.25 -1.15
CA PHE A 444 14.44 11.75 -2.38
C PHE A 444 13.04 11.19 -2.64
N ALA A 445 12.60 10.23 -1.82
CA ALA A 445 11.22 9.77 -1.78
C ALA A 445 10.40 10.43 -0.66
N ALA A 446 11.02 11.25 0.19
CA ALA A 446 10.37 11.89 1.32
C ALA A 446 9.65 13.18 0.91
N ASN A 447 8.61 13.54 1.67
CA ASN A 447 7.87 14.78 1.45
C ASN A 447 8.64 15.98 2.06
N ILE A 448 8.80 17.06 1.29
CA ILE A 448 9.61 18.21 1.69
C ILE A 448 9.00 18.90 2.92
N ASP A 449 7.74 19.29 2.87
CA ASP A 449 7.13 20.12 3.92
C ASP A 449 6.85 19.34 5.20
N THR A 450 6.36 18.12 5.07
CA THR A 450 5.93 17.31 6.23
C THR A 450 7.07 16.49 6.83
N THR A 451 8.14 16.21 6.08
CA THR A 451 9.26 15.37 6.56
C THR A 451 10.56 16.15 6.57
N LEU A 452 11.06 16.61 5.42
CA LEU A 452 12.42 17.15 5.34
C LEU A 452 12.58 18.49 6.07
N LYS A 453 11.69 19.47 5.83
CA LYS A 453 11.69 20.78 6.49
C LYS A 453 11.58 20.64 8.01
N LYS A 454 10.59 19.88 8.49
CA LYS A 454 10.43 19.61 9.93
C LYS A 454 11.69 19.03 10.56
N LYS A 455 12.40 18.14 9.87
CA LYS A 455 13.64 17.54 10.38
C LYS A 455 14.80 18.53 10.41
N VAL A 456 14.87 19.41 9.43
CA VAL A 456 15.85 20.50 9.39
C VAL A 456 15.58 21.53 10.50
N GLU A 457 14.32 21.93 10.67
CA GLU A 457 13.87 22.81 11.76
C GLU A 457 14.19 22.20 13.12
N LEU A 458 13.92 20.91 13.33
CA LEU A 458 14.30 20.19 14.55
C LEU A 458 15.82 20.23 14.80
N LEU A 459 16.65 20.08 13.77
CA LEU A 459 18.10 20.21 13.91
C LEU A 459 18.51 21.64 14.30
N ALA A 460 17.84 22.64 13.74
CA ALA A 460 18.04 24.05 14.10
C ALA A 460 17.62 24.33 15.55
N GLU A 461 16.48 23.80 16.00
CA GLU A 461 16.02 23.85 17.40
C GLU A 461 17.03 23.20 18.36
N PHE A 462 17.80 22.21 17.91
CA PHE A 462 18.87 21.61 18.72
C PHE A 462 20.14 22.45 18.80
N GLY A 463 20.16 23.64 18.19
CA GLY A 463 21.27 24.58 18.21
C GLY A 463 22.30 24.35 17.10
N ILE A 464 21.93 23.65 16.02
CA ILE A 464 22.76 23.51 14.83
C ILE A 464 22.48 24.69 13.92
N SER A 465 23.48 25.55 13.69
CA SER A 465 23.34 26.68 12.77
C SER A 465 23.15 26.20 11.33
N ASN A 466 22.51 27.04 10.50
CA ASN A 466 22.27 26.73 9.09
C ASN A 466 23.58 26.41 8.33
N ASP A 467 24.67 27.12 8.62
CA ASP A 467 26.00 26.87 8.04
C ASP A 467 26.58 25.48 8.37
N HIS A 468 26.06 24.83 9.41
CA HIS A 468 26.51 23.50 9.84
C HIS A 468 25.59 22.38 9.36
N LEU A 469 24.38 22.68 8.88
CA LEU A 469 23.43 21.70 8.38
C LEU A 469 23.98 20.89 7.19
N PRO A 470 24.62 21.48 6.16
CA PRO A 470 25.22 20.71 5.06
C PRO A 470 26.16 19.62 5.52
N ARG A 471 27.02 19.95 6.49
CA ARG A 471 28.02 19.02 7.01
C ARG A 471 27.39 17.87 7.79
N VAL A 472 26.32 18.15 8.54
CA VAL A 472 25.56 17.16 9.29
C VAL A 472 24.83 16.21 8.34
N ILE A 473 24.07 16.78 7.39
CA ILE A 473 23.28 16.03 6.39
C ILE A 473 24.21 15.18 5.50
N LYS A 474 25.33 15.74 5.03
CA LYS A 474 26.33 15.00 4.22
C LYS A 474 26.89 13.78 4.97
N LYS A 475 27.14 13.91 6.27
CA LYS A 475 27.70 12.82 7.09
C LYS A 475 26.65 11.77 7.48
N TYR A 476 25.42 12.20 7.72
CA TYR A 476 24.34 11.36 8.25
C TYR A 476 22.97 11.75 7.68
N PRO A 477 22.73 11.50 6.37
CA PRO A 477 21.47 11.86 5.72
C PRO A 477 20.27 11.08 6.26
N GLU A 478 20.52 9.91 6.88
CA GLU A 478 19.51 9.07 7.49
C GLU A 478 18.73 9.81 8.60
N VAL A 479 19.27 10.91 9.16
CA VAL A 479 18.57 11.77 10.13
C VAL A 479 17.26 12.36 9.58
N LEU A 480 17.20 12.59 8.27
CA LEU A 480 16.04 13.22 7.60
C LEU A 480 14.89 12.26 7.36
N VAL A 481 15.17 10.96 7.24
CA VAL A 481 14.16 9.92 6.88
C VAL A 481 13.91 8.88 7.96
N SER A 482 14.69 8.92 9.03
CA SER A 482 14.54 8.00 10.15
C SER A 482 13.21 8.24 10.87
N ASP A 483 12.48 7.15 11.08
CA ASP A 483 11.26 7.12 11.87
C ASP A 483 11.62 7.35 13.34
N VAL A 484 11.23 8.52 13.86
CA VAL A 484 11.54 9.00 15.22
C VAL A 484 10.99 8.07 16.29
N ASN A 485 9.95 7.28 15.96
CA ASN A 485 9.24 6.41 16.90
C ASN A 485 9.75 4.97 16.90
N LYS A 486 10.42 4.49 15.84
CA LYS A 486 10.90 3.09 15.76
C LYS A 486 12.09 2.77 16.67
N THR A 487 12.68 3.77 17.33
CA THR A 487 13.69 3.54 18.38
C THR A 487 13.14 3.61 19.80
N LEU A 488 11.81 3.78 19.99
CA LEU A 488 11.16 3.80 21.29
C LEU A 488 9.92 2.88 21.30
N LEU A 489 10.13 1.64 21.74
CA LEU A 489 9.16 1.02 22.63
C LEU A 489 9.91 0.62 23.90
N PRO A 490 9.51 1.18 25.04
CA PRO A 490 8.97 0.36 26.09
C PRO A 490 7.45 0.50 26.07
N ARG A 491 6.77 -0.62 25.86
CA ARG A 491 5.38 -0.75 26.32
C ARG A 491 5.39 -0.51 27.83
N HIS A 492 4.44 0.27 28.30
CA HIS A 492 4.18 0.65 29.68
C HIS A 492 5.05 1.78 30.22
N GLU A 493 4.62 3.03 29.97
CA GLU A 493 4.30 3.95 31.08
C GLU A 493 3.35 5.04 30.57
N LYS A 494 2.19 5.17 31.22
CA LYS A 494 1.23 6.26 31.00
C LYS A 494 1.79 7.52 31.63
N ILE A 495 2.29 8.46 30.84
CA ILE A 495 2.41 9.85 31.26
C ILE A 495 1.77 10.73 30.20
N SER A 496 0.75 11.46 30.64
CA SER A 496 -0.01 12.47 29.93
C SER A 496 0.82 13.73 29.73
N VAL A 497 1.52 13.85 28.60
CA VAL A 497 1.89 15.15 28.03
C VAL A 497 1.71 15.05 26.52
N VAL A 498 1.04 16.06 25.96
CA VAL A 498 0.67 16.27 24.56
C VAL A 498 1.62 15.59 23.56
N VAL A 499 1.11 14.56 22.88
CA VAL A 499 1.85 13.75 21.90
C VAL A 499 1.99 14.52 20.60
N THR A 500 3.16 15.10 20.34
CA THR A 500 3.57 15.55 19.01
C THR A 500 4.67 14.64 18.44
N GLN A 501 4.75 14.58 17.11
CA GLN A 501 5.53 13.63 16.28
C GLN A 501 7.07 13.73 16.43
N SER A 502 7.57 14.44 17.45
CA SER A 502 8.97 14.83 17.68
C SER A 502 9.65 14.13 18.88
N ALA A 503 8.94 13.27 19.61
CA ALA A 503 9.34 12.80 20.95
C ALA A 503 10.70 12.08 21.02
N GLY A 504 11.10 11.29 20.01
CA GLY A 504 12.29 10.45 20.10
C GLY A 504 13.63 11.21 20.17
N TYR A 505 13.84 12.23 19.34
CA TYR A 505 15.10 13.00 19.35
C TYR A 505 15.18 13.94 20.55
N VAL A 506 14.05 14.57 20.88
CA VAL A 506 13.91 15.43 22.05
C VAL A 506 14.24 14.65 23.33
N ASN A 507 13.78 13.39 23.45
CA ASN A 507 14.10 12.54 24.60
C ASN A 507 15.60 12.26 24.78
N ARG A 508 16.37 12.14 23.69
CA ARG A 508 17.82 11.87 23.79
C ARG A 508 18.59 13.11 24.23
N ILE A 509 18.20 14.27 23.71
CA ILE A 509 18.82 15.54 24.08
C ILE A 509 18.47 15.87 25.53
N ASN A 510 17.21 15.71 25.93
CA ASN A 510 16.77 15.86 27.32
C ASN A 510 17.56 14.95 28.25
N TYR A 511 17.73 13.67 27.90
CA TYR A 511 18.56 12.76 28.69
C TYR A 511 20.00 13.24 28.82
N LEU A 512 20.64 13.70 27.74
CA LEU A 512 22.01 14.25 27.81
C LEU A 512 22.09 15.53 28.65
N MET A 513 21.04 16.36 28.64
CA MET A 513 20.94 17.53 29.51
C MET A 513 20.78 17.13 30.98
N GLU A 514 19.94 16.14 31.29
CA GLU A 514 19.80 15.57 32.63
C GLU A 514 21.13 15.01 33.17
N MET A 515 21.99 14.48 32.29
CA MET A 515 23.33 14.02 32.65
C MET A 515 24.35 15.18 32.82
N GLY A 516 23.93 16.44 32.69
CA GLY A 516 24.74 17.63 32.98
C GLY A 516 25.43 18.28 31.77
N LEU A 517 25.03 17.94 30.54
CA LEU A 517 25.53 18.61 29.32
C LEU A 517 24.64 19.77 28.90
N SER A 518 25.25 20.91 28.54
CA SER A 518 24.50 22.03 27.98
C SER A 518 24.03 21.76 26.55
N ARG A 519 22.95 22.43 26.13
CA ARG A 519 22.45 22.36 24.74
C ARG A 519 23.52 22.67 23.71
N ARG A 520 24.41 23.64 24.01
CA ARG A 520 25.55 24.01 23.15
C ARG A 520 26.58 22.89 23.02
N GLU A 521 26.91 22.22 24.12
CA GLU A 521 27.83 21.07 24.11
C GLU A 521 27.23 19.90 23.30
N ILE A 522 25.93 19.63 23.47
CA ILE A 522 25.23 18.60 22.70
C ILE A 522 25.21 18.94 21.20
N ALA A 523 24.93 20.20 20.84
CA ALA A 523 24.99 20.66 19.44
C ALA A 523 26.39 20.46 18.83
N LEU A 524 27.46 20.76 19.60
CA LEU A 524 28.84 20.50 19.19
C LEU A 524 29.09 19.01 18.98
N MET A 525 28.56 18.15 19.85
CA MET A 525 28.66 16.70 19.72
C MET A 525 27.96 16.20 18.45
N ILE A 526 26.73 16.65 18.18
CA ILE A 526 25.97 16.26 16.98
C ILE A 526 26.69 16.74 15.71
N ARG A 527 27.24 17.95 15.70
CA ARG A 527 28.02 18.46 14.56
C ARG A 527 29.26 17.60 14.26
N ARG A 528 29.96 17.16 15.31
CA ARG A 528 31.16 16.30 15.17
C ARG A 528 30.80 14.87 14.80
N PHE A 529 29.72 14.34 15.38
CA PHE A 529 29.27 12.96 15.24
C PHE A 529 27.73 12.87 15.17
N PRO A 530 27.14 13.16 14.00
CA PRO A 530 25.68 13.14 13.83
C PRO A 530 24.97 11.82 14.16
N PRO A 531 25.58 10.62 13.97
CA PRO A 531 24.95 9.35 14.35
C PRO A 531 24.60 9.23 15.83
N LEU A 532 25.08 10.14 16.70
CA LEU A 532 24.67 10.25 18.10
C LEU A 532 23.15 10.20 18.28
N LEU A 533 22.41 10.86 17.38
CA LEU A 533 20.95 10.93 17.41
C LEU A 533 20.26 9.57 17.14
N GLY A 534 20.97 8.61 16.54
CA GLY A 534 20.46 7.27 16.26
C GLY A 534 20.55 6.28 17.42
N TYR A 535 21.34 6.57 18.46
CA TYR A 535 21.56 5.60 19.54
C TYR A 535 20.39 5.51 20.53
N SER A 536 20.12 4.30 21.01
CA SER A 536 19.12 4.06 22.06
C SER A 536 19.62 4.56 23.41
N ILE A 537 18.75 5.24 24.15
CA ILE A 537 19.06 5.70 25.52
C ILE A 537 19.36 4.49 26.41
N LYS A 538 18.48 3.48 26.39
CA LYS A 538 18.55 2.31 27.28
C LYS A 538 19.72 1.39 26.95
N GLU A 539 19.92 1.10 25.67
CA GLU A 539 20.90 0.09 25.23
C GLU A 539 22.31 0.66 25.06
N VAL A 540 22.44 1.97 24.80
CA VAL A 540 23.72 2.56 24.39
C VAL A 540 24.13 3.74 25.25
N LEU A 541 23.33 4.82 25.31
CA LEU A 541 23.77 6.04 25.98
C LEU A 541 23.93 5.84 27.49
N LYS A 542 22.91 5.28 28.14
CA LYS A 542 22.88 5.10 29.61
C LYS A 542 23.95 4.13 30.13
N PRO A 543 24.12 2.90 29.58
CA PRO A 543 25.15 2.00 30.07
C PRO A 543 26.56 2.56 29.90
N LYS A 544 26.82 3.27 28.80
CA LYS A 544 28.15 3.83 28.51
C LYS A 544 28.47 5.06 29.34
N LEU A 545 27.49 5.93 29.61
CA LEU A 545 27.67 7.06 30.53
C LEU A 545 27.84 6.58 31.97
N ASN A 546 27.07 5.59 32.42
CA ASN A 546 27.24 4.98 33.74
C ASN A 546 28.65 4.40 33.91
N PHE A 547 29.16 3.70 32.91
CA PHE A 547 30.54 3.17 32.95
C PHE A 547 31.59 4.29 33.00
N LEU A 548 31.39 5.36 32.21
CA LEU A 548 32.29 6.52 32.21
C LEU A 548 32.37 7.20 33.58
N LEU A 549 31.21 7.47 34.19
CA LEU A 549 31.10 8.20 35.44
C LEU A 549 31.48 7.32 36.64
N ASN A 550 30.94 6.11 36.72
CA ASN A 550 31.04 5.29 37.93
C ASN A 550 32.24 4.34 37.93
N THR A 551 32.79 3.99 36.76
CA THR A 551 33.90 3.02 36.66
C THR A 551 35.18 3.64 36.13
N ILE A 552 35.12 4.44 35.06
CA ILE A 552 36.29 5.15 34.54
C ILE A 552 36.62 6.36 35.42
N GLY A 553 35.62 6.97 36.07
CA GLY A 553 35.81 8.14 36.93
C GLY A 553 36.05 9.44 36.15
N LYS A 554 35.69 9.47 34.86
CA LYS A 554 35.84 10.66 34.01
C LYS A 554 34.55 11.49 33.99
N PRO A 555 34.64 12.82 33.91
CA PRO A 555 33.46 13.67 33.88
C PRO A 555 32.66 13.46 32.59
N VAL A 556 31.35 13.71 32.64
CA VAL A 556 30.47 13.63 31.46
C VAL A 556 30.98 14.51 30.30
N LYS A 557 31.68 15.62 30.60
CA LYS A 557 32.22 16.54 29.60
C LYS A 557 33.27 15.91 28.68
N ASP A 558 33.92 14.81 29.07
CA ASP A 558 34.88 14.11 28.21
C ASP A 558 34.23 13.58 26.92
N VAL A 559 32.93 13.26 26.95
CA VAL A 559 32.22 12.83 25.74
C VAL A 559 31.95 13.97 24.76
N VAL A 560 32.02 15.24 25.21
CA VAL A 560 31.91 16.41 24.33
C VAL A 560 33.14 16.51 23.43
N GLY A 561 34.32 16.25 24.01
CA GLY A 561 35.59 16.19 23.28
C GLY A 561 35.60 15.06 22.26
N TYR A 562 35.12 13.87 22.66
CA TYR A 562 35.15 12.68 21.83
C TYR A 562 33.78 11.93 21.76
N PRO A 563 32.80 12.46 21.01
CA PRO A 563 31.44 11.92 20.97
C PRO A 563 31.36 10.51 20.35
N ARG A 564 32.39 10.13 19.58
CA ARG A 564 32.54 8.79 19.00
C ARG A 564 32.62 7.69 20.06
N TYR A 565 32.87 8.02 21.33
CA TYR A 565 32.74 7.12 22.49
C TYR A 565 31.49 6.23 22.41
N PHE A 566 30.34 6.80 22.06
CA PHE A 566 29.07 6.07 21.97
C PHE A 566 28.99 5.05 20.83
N SER A 567 29.90 5.08 19.87
CA SER A 567 29.95 4.14 18.75
C SER A 567 30.67 2.82 19.07
N TYR A 568 31.56 2.82 20.07
CA TYR A 568 32.35 1.63 20.40
C TYR A 568 31.58 0.67 21.30
N SER A 569 31.79 -0.63 21.12
CA SER A 569 31.18 -1.65 21.98
C SER A 569 31.68 -1.50 23.43
N LEU A 570 30.73 -1.47 24.38
CA LEU A 570 31.06 -1.39 25.80
C LEU A 570 31.86 -2.62 26.25
N GLU A 571 31.38 -3.81 25.90
CA GLU A 571 31.99 -5.08 26.32
C GLU A 571 33.24 -5.44 25.52
N LYS A 572 33.26 -5.19 24.20
CA LYS A 572 34.36 -5.66 23.34
C LYS A 572 35.53 -4.70 23.24
N LYS A 573 35.33 -3.40 23.46
CA LYS A 573 36.36 -2.38 23.23
C LYS A 573 36.59 -1.45 24.42
N ILE A 574 35.53 -0.89 24.99
CA ILE A 574 35.68 0.12 26.06
C ILE A 574 36.20 -0.52 27.34
N LYS A 575 35.51 -1.54 27.88
CA LYS A 575 35.90 -2.24 29.11
C LYS A 575 37.29 -2.88 29.01
N PRO A 576 37.62 -3.68 27.97
CA PRO A 576 38.93 -4.34 27.90
C PRO A 576 40.09 -3.34 27.91
N ARG A 577 39.98 -2.27 27.11
CA ARG A 577 41.04 -1.25 27.04
C ARG A 577 41.18 -0.46 28.34
N PHE A 578 40.06 -0.14 29.00
CA PHE A 578 40.09 0.49 30.32
C PHE A 578 40.82 -0.38 31.35
N TRP A 579 40.51 -1.68 31.42
CA TRP A 579 41.14 -2.58 32.40
C TRP A 579 42.63 -2.80 32.14
N VAL A 580 43.06 -2.86 30.87
CA VAL A 580 44.50 -2.91 30.52
C VAL A 580 45.22 -1.66 31.01
N LEU A 581 44.67 -0.47 30.75
CA LEU A 581 45.28 0.80 31.16
C LEU A 581 45.29 0.96 32.68
N LYS A 582 44.19 0.59 33.34
CA LYS A 582 44.07 0.62 34.81
C LYS A 582 45.10 -0.30 35.47
N GLY A 583 45.30 -1.51 34.94
CA GLY A 583 46.32 -2.45 35.45
C GLY A 583 47.75 -1.93 35.29
N LYS A 584 47.99 -1.01 34.35
CA LYS A 584 49.28 -0.34 34.14
C LYS A 584 49.37 1.05 34.75
N ASN A 585 48.33 1.49 35.46
CA ASN A 585 48.21 2.82 36.05
C ASN A 585 48.41 3.96 35.02
N ILE A 586 47.90 3.79 33.80
CA ILE A 586 48.01 4.78 32.72
C ILE A 586 46.69 5.54 32.60
N GLU A 587 46.75 6.85 32.78
CA GLU A 587 45.64 7.76 32.49
C GLU A 587 45.79 8.39 31.10
N CYS A 588 44.71 8.38 30.31
CA CYS A 588 44.68 9.04 29.02
C CYS A 588 43.28 9.54 28.65
N SER A 589 43.17 10.28 27.54
CA SER A 589 41.88 10.75 27.03
C SER A 589 41.07 9.61 26.37
N LEU A 590 39.75 9.79 26.25
CA LEU A 590 38.89 8.81 25.56
C LEU A 590 39.33 8.60 24.10
N GLU A 591 39.82 9.64 23.44
CA GLU A 591 40.33 9.56 22.07
C GLU A 591 41.60 8.72 21.97
N VAL A 592 42.57 8.94 22.88
CA VAL A 592 43.81 8.18 22.94
C VAL A 592 43.54 6.70 23.25
N MET A 593 42.60 6.43 24.16
CA MET A 593 42.20 5.06 24.53
C MET A 593 41.48 4.33 23.40
N LEU A 594 40.54 4.99 22.71
CA LEU A 594 39.57 4.30 21.84
C LEU A 594 39.75 4.58 20.35
N GLY A 595 40.39 5.68 19.97
CA GLY A 595 40.60 6.11 18.60
C GLY A 595 41.58 5.22 17.84
N LYS A 596 42.52 4.60 18.54
CA LYS A 596 43.51 3.67 17.98
C LYS A 596 42.88 2.35 17.56
N ASN A 597 43.42 1.73 16.52
CA ASN A 597 43.11 0.34 16.20
C ASN A 597 43.70 -0.61 17.27
N ASP A 598 43.49 -1.93 17.16
CA ASP A 598 43.93 -2.86 18.21
C ASP A 598 45.46 -3.05 18.23
N GLU A 599 46.11 -3.01 17.06
CA GLU A 599 47.57 -3.12 16.93
C GLU A 599 48.29 -1.89 17.51
N GLU A 600 47.84 -0.69 17.16
CA GLU A 600 48.36 0.58 17.69
C GLU A 600 48.20 0.64 19.21
N PHE A 601 47.02 0.25 19.71
CA PHE A 601 46.77 0.22 21.16
C PHE A 601 47.69 -0.78 21.87
N ALA A 602 47.89 -1.96 21.29
CA ALA A 602 48.78 -2.97 21.86
C ALA A 602 50.26 -2.58 21.79
N ALA A 603 50.69 -1.97 20.69
CA ALA A 603 52.07 -1.49 20.54
C ALA A 603 52.40 -0.43 21.59
N GLU A 604 51.50 0.54 21.78
CA GLU A 604 51.71 1.67 22.69
C GLU A 604 51.54 1.29 24.16
N PHE A 605 50.48 0.55 24.50
CA PHE A 605 50.13 0.31 25.90
C PHE A 605 50.41 -1.12 26.36
N MET A 606 50.55 -2.08 25.46
CA MET A 606 50.84 -3.48 25.81
C MET A 606 52.31 -3.88 25.57
N GLY A 607 53.08 -3.09 24.82
CA GLY A 607 54.51 -3.32 24.56
C GLY A 607 54.80 -4.39 23.50
N VAL A 608 53.78 -4.82 22.75
CA VAL A 608 53.87 -5.95 21.80
C VAL A 608 54.65 -5.58 20.52
N GLY A 609 54.89 -4.29 20.26
CA GLY A 609 55.60 -3.80 19.07
C GLY A 609 57.13 -3.68 19.19
N ARG A 610 57.75 -3.98 20.35
CA ARG A 610 59.22 -3.95 20.51
C ARG A 610 59.92 -5.30 20.33
N MET A 611 59.21 -6.37 19.96
CA MET A 611 59.78 -7.71 19.75
C MET A 611 60.06 -8.07 18.28
N LEU A 612 59.84 -7.16 17.33
CA LEU A 612 60.16 -7.36 15.92
C LEU A 612 61.13 -6.29 15.42
N VAL A 613 62.31 -6.23 16.01
CA VAL A 613 63.49 -5.71 15.32
C VAL A 613 64.28 -6.93 14.88
N SER A 614 64.10 -7.32 13.62
CA SER A 614 65.00 -8.28 12.96
C SER A 614 66.42 -7.69 12.97
N PRO A 615 67.47 -8.47 13.28
CA PRO A 615 68.83 -7.96 13.22
C PRO A 615 69.12 -7.48 11.80
N SER A 616 69.67 -6.27 11.70
CA SER A 616 70.21 -5.71 10.46
C SER A 616 71.10 -6.74 9.78
N ALA A 617 70.68 -7.20 8.60
CA ALA A 617 71.55 -7.90 7.67
C ALA A 617 72.57 -6.88 7.13
N THR A 618 73.70 -6.78 7.81
CA THR A 618 74.94 -6.30 7.23
C THR A 618 75.44 -7.40 6.32
N PHE A 619 75.43 -7.22 5.01
CA PHE A 619 76.39 -7.89 4.13
C PHE A 619 76.72 -6.99 2.94
N GLN A 620 78.02 -7.02 2.65
CA GLN A 620 78.89 -6.23 1.77
C GLN A 620 78.39 -5.97 0.35
#